data_AF-A0A1J5FA62-F1
#
_entry.id   AF-A0A1J5FA62-F1
#
_cell.length_a   1.000
_cell.length_b   1.000
_cell.length_c   1.000
_cell.angle_alpha   90.00
_cell.angle_beta   90.00
_cell.angle_gamma   90.00
#
_symmetry.space_group_name_H-M   'P 1'
#
loop_
_entity.id
_entity.type
_entity.pdbx_description
1 polymer ?
#
loop_
_entity_poly.entity_id
_entity_poly.type
_entity_poly.pdbx_seq_one_letter_code
_entity_poly.pdbx_strand_id
1 'polypeptide(L)'
;MEIVLEIPPQSSTQEMRRLVKVVQVFEDGGVLLEGRDGHKPAQFRLQPRDSFPWLFFFQKVCVAWELSSLQAIPYEYRPLQRIPQEIVDIIPKVSEKEALKIIETLRTKGFLPKLPKFAK
;
A
#
# COMPACT_ATOMS: atom_id res chain seq x y z
N MET A 1 2.95 -15.54 -1.06
CA MET A 1 1.98 -14.84 -1.94
C MET A 1 2.41 -13.38 -1.96
N GLU A 2 2.62 -12.77 -3.13
CA GLU A 2 2.94 -11.33 -3.22
C GLU A 2 1.67 -10.54 -3.52
N ILE A 3 1.53 -9.33 -2.97
CA ILE A 3 0.47 -8.41 -3.38
C ILE A 3 0.91 -7.72 -4.67
N VAL A 4 0.30 -8.13 -5.78
CA VAL A 4 0.46 -7.49 -7.09
C VAL A 4 -0.75 -6.62 -7.36
N LEU A 5 -0.49 -5.36 -7.72
CA LEU A 5 -1.48 -4.35 -8.06
C LEU A 5 -1.35 -3.98 -9.53
N GLU A 6 -2.47 -3.57 -10.12
CA GLU A 6 -2.48 -2.93 -11.42
C GLU A 6 -2.52 -1.41 -11.23
N ILE A 7 -1.56 -0.70 -11.81
CA ILE A 7 -1.49 0.76 -11.80
C ILE A 7 -1.92 1.28 -13.16
N PRO A 8 -2.83 2.27 -13.22
CA PRO A 8 -3.27 2.84 -14.49
C PRO A 8 -2.14 3.59 -15.22
N PRO A 9 -2.27 3.80 -16.53
CA PRO A 9 -1.42 4.71 -17.31
C PRO A 9 -1.35 6.11 -16.69
N GLN A 10 -0.14 6.58 -16.44
CA GLN A 10 0.17 7.94 -15.99
C GLN A 10 1.66 8.25 -16.24
N SER A 11 2.07 9.50 -16.01
CA SER A 11 3.44 9.94 -16.31
C SER A 11 4.51 9.07 -15.65
N SER A 12 4.33 8.73 -14.37
CA SER A 12 5.25 7.89 -13.60
C SER A 12 5.31 6.43 -14.07
N THR A 13 4.32 5.98 -14.86
CA THR A 13 4.31 4.64 -15.47
C THR A 13 4.74 4.62 -16.94
N GLN A 14 5.15 5.76 -17.52
CA GLN A 14 5.38 5.93 -18.96
C GLN A 14 4.11 5.77 -19.80
N GLU A 15 2.97 6.26 -19.29
CA GLU A 15 1.67 6.23 -19.99
C GLU A 15 1.22 4.81 -20.37
N MET A 16 1.65 3.80 -19.60
CA MET A 16 1.22 2.42 -19.76
C MET A 16 0.71 1.84 -18.45
N ARG A 17 -0.16 0.84 -18.57
CA ARG A 17 -0.62 0.04 -17.44
C ARG A 17 0.55 -0.79 -16.91
N ARG A 18 0.72 -0.85 -15.59
CA ARG A 18 1.83 -1.58 -14.96
C ARG A 18 1.30 -2.58 -13.95
N LEU A 19 1.89 -3.78 -13.92
CA LEU A 19 1.69 -4.72 -12.82
C LEU A 19 2.84 -4.55 -11.85
N VAL A 20 2.55 -4.28 -10.59
CA VAL A 20 3.56 -3.89 -9.61
C VAL A 20 3.36 -4.55 -8.26
N LYS A 21 4.45 -4.67 -7.52
CA LYS A 21 4.46 -4.89 -6.08
C LYS A 21 4.80 -3.58 -5.38
N VAL A 22 4.15 -3.31 -4.25
CA VAL A 22 4.55 -2.22 -3.36
C VAL A 22 5.81 -2.63 -2.61
N VAL A 23 6.86 -1.84 -2.76
CA VAL A 23 8.12 -2.03 -2.03
C VAL A 23 8.09 -1.23 -0.74
N GLN A 24 7.70 0.04 -0.82
CA GLN A 24 7.74 0.98 0.29
C GLN A 24 6.73 2.10 0.12
N VAL A 25 6.18 2.60 1.23
CA VAL A 25 5.35 3.81 1.26
C VAL A 25 6.01 4.84 2.18
N PHE A 26 6.10 6.09 1.74
CA PHE A 26 6.82 7.15 2.45
C PHE A 26 5.88 8.12 3.18
N GLU A 27 6.41 8.84 4.16
CA GLU A 27 5.67 9.87 4.92
C GLU A 27 5.04 10.96 4.03
N ASP A 28 5.65 11.27 2.89
CA ASP A 28 5.13 12.28 1.96
C ASP A 28 3.96 11.78 1.10
N GLY A 29 3.57 10.52 1.22
CA GLY A 29 2.54 9.87 0.40
C GLY A 29 3.07 9.24 -0.89
N GLY A 30 4.38 9.34 -1.16
CA GLY A 30 4.99 8.66 -2.28
C GLY A 30 5.04 7.15 -2.07
N VAL A 31 5.00 6.39 -3.18
CA VAL A 31 5.02 4.93 -3.17
C VAL A 31 6.12 4.42 -4.07
N LEU A 32 7.05 3.64 -3.53
CA LEU A 32 8.05 2.91 -4.31
C LEU A 32 7.45 1.59 -4.78
N LEU A 33 7.51 1.36 -6.08
CA LEU A 33 6.94 0.21 -6.75
C LEU A 33 8.00 -0.56 -7.50
N GLU A 34 7.80 -1.87 -7.60
CA GLU A 34 8.60 -2.77 -8.43
C GLU A 34 7.69 -3.50 -9.42
N GLY A 35 7.99 -3.38 -10.70
CA GLY A 35 7.29 -4.03 -11.79
C GLY A 35 7.39 -5.56 -11.73
N ARG A 36 6.30 -6.20 -12.15
CA ARG A 36 6.15 -7.64 -12.37
C ARG A 36 5.69 -7.94 -13.81
N ASP A 37 5.77 -6.93 -14.68
CA ASP A 37 5.28 -6.92 -16.07
C ASP A 37 6.41 -7.05 -17.12
N GLY A 38 7.68 -7.04 -16.69
CA GLY A 38 8.82 -7.13 -17.61
C GLY A 38 9.18 -5.80 -18.30
N HIS A 39 8.53 -4.69 -17.95
CA HIS A 39 8.82 -3.38 -18.51
C HIS A 39 9.89 -2.61 -17.70
N LYS A 40 10.64 -1.74 -18.39
CA LYS A 40 11.61 -0.82 -17.77
C LYS A 40 10.98 0.57 -17.58
N PRO A 41 11.33 1.33 -16.53
CA PRO A 41 12.16 0.91 -15.40
C PRO A 41 11.45 -0.13 -14.54
N ALA A 42 12.21 -1.10 -14.01
CA ALA A 42 11.67 -2.16 -13.16
C ALA A 42 11.28 -1.63 -11.78
N GLN A 43 11.91 -0.56 -11.29
CA GLN A 43 11.51 0.14 -10.08
C GLN A 43 11.22 1.60 -10.41
N PHE A 44 10.13 2.12 -9.88
CA PHE A 44 9.73 3.50 -10.08
C PHE A 44 8.92 3.99 -8.87
N ARG A 45 8.84 5.30 -8.73
CA ARG A 45 8.14 5.94 -7.63
C ARG A 45 6.91 6.68 -8.14
N LEU A 46 5.79 6.45 -7.48
CA LEU A 46 4.63 7.33 -7.59
C LEU A 46 4.80 8.50 -6.63
N GLN A 47 4.59 9.70 -7.15
CA GLN A 47 4.47 10.91 -6.36
C GLN A 47 3.10 10.98 -5.69
N PRO A 48 2.92 11.80 -4.64
CA PRO A 48 1.64 11.89 -3.93
C PRO A 48 0.47 12.37 -4.81
N ARG A 49 0.77 13.03 -5.93
CA ARG A 49 -0.20 13.47 -6.94
C ARG A 49 -0.58 12.39 -7.95
N ASP A 50 0.17 11.29 -7.99
CA ASP A 50 -0.09 10.20 -8.93
C ASP A 50 -1.20 9.30 -8.40
N SER A 51 -1.91 8.64 -9.31
CA SER A 51 -2.99 7.73 -8.96
C SER A 51 -2.43 6.41 -8.43
N PHE A 52 -2.91 6.00 -7.26
CA PHE A 52 -2.62 4.69 -6.67
C PHE A 52 -3.91 4.06 -6.12
N PRO A 53 -4.18 2.77 -6.38
CA PRO A 53 -5.43 2.11 -5.99
C PRO A 53 -5.42 1.73 -4.50
N TRP A 54 -5.49 2.72 -3.60
CA TRP A 54 -5.35 2.53 -2.16
C TRP A 54 -6.36 1.54 -1.60
N LEU A 55 -7.63 1.66 -2.00
CA LEU A 55 -8.68 0.77 -1.48
C LEU A 55 -8.41 -0.70 -1.83
N PHE A 56 -8.02 -0.99 -3.07
CA PHE A 56 -7.68 -2.34 -3.50
C PHE A 56 -6.44 -2.86 -2.77
N PHE A 57 -5.43 -2.01 -2.59
CA PHE A 57 -4.24 -2.36 -1.80
C PHE A 57 -4.62 -2.71 -0.35
N PHE A 58 -5.44 -1.88 0.31
CA PHE A 58 -5.86 -2.12 1.69
C PHE A 58 -6.72 -3.37 1.84
N GLN A 59 -7.57 -3.70 0.86
CA GLN A 59 -8.29 -4.97 0.85
C GLN A 59 -7.33 -6.16 0.88
N LYS A 60 -6.27 -6.15 0.05
CA LYS A 60 -5.25 -7.22 0.04
C LYS A 60 -4.45 -7.27 1.34
N VAL A 61 -4.14 -6.11 1.92
CA VAL A 61 -3.48 -6.02 3.24
C VAL A 61 -4.36 -6.61 4.34
N CYS A 62 -5.66 -6.31 4.34
CA CYS A 62 -6.61 -6.86 5.31
C CYS A 62 -6.66 -8.40 5.24
N VAL A 63 -6.79 -8.96 4.02
CA VAL A 63 -6.71 -10.41 3.83
C VAL A 63 -5.38 -10.98 4.34
N ALA A 64 -4.27 -10.29 4.09
CA ALA A 64 -2.96 -10.73 4.58
C ALA A 64 -2.85 -10.67 6.11
N TRP A 65 -3.51 -9.72 6.78
CA TRP A 65 -3.60 -9.66 8.23
C TRP A 65 -4.40 -10.85 8.79
N GLU A 66 -5.54 -11.18 8.20
CA GLU A 66 -6.38 -12.32 8.62
C GLU A 66 -5.64 -13.65 8.48
N LEU A 67 -4.94 -13.82 7.36
CA LEU A 67 -4.15 -15.02 7.10
C LEU A 67 -2.79 -15.04 7.81
N SER A 68 -2.48 -14.01 8.60
CA SER A 68 -1.15 -13.81 9.23
C SER A 68 0.03 -13.91 8.24
N SER A 69 -0.20 -13.56 6.97
CA SER A 69 0.79 -13.68 5.88
C SER A 69 1.61 -12.39 5.73
N LEU A 70 2.42 -12.07 6.74
CA LEU A 70 3.08 -10.76 6.84
C LEU A 70 4.21 -10.55 5.82
N GLN A 71 4.75 -11.61 5.22
CA GLN A 71 5.79 -11.50 4.20
C GLN A 71 5.26 -10.90 2.88
N ALA A 72 3.96 -11.00 2.64
CA ALA A 72 3.30 -10.51 1.44
C ALA A 72 3.12 -8.98 1.41
N ILE A 73 3.18 -8.34 2.59
CA ILE A 73 2.89 -6.92 2.78
C ILE A 73 4.18 -6.11 3.01
N PRO A 74 4.20 -4.85 2.55
CA PRO A 74 5.27 -3.91 2.88
C PRO A 74 5.40 -3.73 4.39
N TYR A 75 6.61 -3.44 4.87
CA TYR A 75 6.89 -3.32 6.29
C TYR A 75 5.97 -2.30 6.98
N GLU A 76 5.67 -1.19 6.32
CA GLU A 76 4.85 -0.08 6.80
C GLU A 76 3.39 -0.47 7.14
N TYR A 77 2.96 -1.65 6.68
CA TYR A 77 1.62 -2.17 6.90
C TYR A 77 1.63 -3.48 7.69
N ARG A 78 2.79 -3.95 8.17
CA ARG A 78 2.87 -5.10 9.06
C ARG A 78 2.40 -4.70 10.45
N PRO A 79 1.35 -5.32 11.02
CA PRO A 79 0.88 -4.97 12.35
C PRO A 79 1.95 -5.22 13.39
N LEU A 80 2.20 -4.24 14.25
CA LEU A 80 3.05 -4.39 15.44
C LEU A 80 2.32 -5.10 16.59
N GLN A 81 0.99 -5.04 16.55
CA GLN A 81 0.06 -5.68 17.46
C GLN A 81 -1.20 -6.08 16.69
N ARG A 82 -2.00 -6.98 17.25
CA ARG A 82 -3.21 -7.49 16.58
C ARG A 82 -4.16 -6.35 16.22
N ILE A 83 -4.51 -6.23 14.94
CA ILE A 83 -5.55 -5.29 14.48
C ILE A 83 -6.91 -5.80 14.96
N PRO A 84 -7.79 -4.95 15.54
CA PRO A 84 -9.14 -5.35 15.89
C PRO A 84 -9.91 -5.84 14.67
N GLN A 85 -10.61 -6.99 14.78
CA GLN A 85 -11.28 -7.61 13.63
C GLN A 85 -12.32 -6.69 12.99
N GLU A 86 -13.07 -5.93 13.79
CA GLU A 86 -14.04 -4.94 13.31
C GLU A 86 -13.41 -3.93 12.33
N ILE A 87 -12.14 -3.58 12.55
CA ILE A 87 -11.40 -2.67 11.67
C ILE A 87 -10.97 -3.38 10.38
N VAL A 88 -10.58 -4.64 10.46
CA VAL A 88 -10.26 -5.45 9.27
C VAL A 88 -11.50 -5.63 8.40
N ASP A 89 -12.66 -5.83 9.00
CA ASP A 89 -13.94 -6.03 8.30
C ASP A 89 -14.51 -4.75 7.69
N ILE A 90 -14.20 -3.58 8.26
CA ILE A 90 -14.76 -2.29 7.82
C ILE A 90 -13.95 -1.64 6.69
N ILE A 91 -12.61 -1.76 6.71
CA ILE A 91 -11.72 -1.13 5.72
C ILE A 91 -12.13 -1.44 4.26
N PRO A 92 -12.46 -2.71 3.89
CA PRO A 92 -12.88 -3.05 2.54
C PRO A 92 -14.20 -2.40 2.09
N LYS A 93 -15.04 -1.94 3.03
CA LYS A 93 -16.44 -1.53 2.82
C LYS A 93 -16.63 0.00 2.80
N VAL A 94 -15.62 0.75 3.22
CA VAL A 94 -15.68 2.22 3.31
C VAL A 94 -15.09 2.89 2.06
N SER A 95 -15.29 4.20 1.94
CA SER A 95 -14.64 4.98 0.88
C SER A 95 -13.12 5.01 1.05
N GLU A 96 -12.38 5.27 -0.03
CA GLU A 96 -10.91 5.37 0.02
C GLU A 96 -10.42 6.40 1.05
N LYS A 97 -11.07 7.56 1.12
CA LYS A 97 -10.74 8.63 2.08
C LYS A 97 -10.90 8.16 3.53
N GLU A 98 -11.96 7.42 3.81
CA GLU A 98 -12.21 6.86 5.14
C GLU A 98 -11.20 5.75 5.47
N ALA A 99 -10.90 4.86 4.51
CA ALA A 99 -9.90 3.82 4.68
C ALA A 99 -8.52 4.42 5.01
N LEU A 100 -8.09 5.44 4.28
CA LEU A 100 -6.84 6.17 4.55
C LEU A 100 -6.82 6.74 5.97
N LYS A 101 -7.91 7.36 6.42
CA LYS A 101 -8.03 7.91 7.78
C LYS A 101 -7.99 6.81 8.86
N ILE A 102 -8.61 5.66 8.62
CA ILE A 102 -8.56 4.50 9.52
C ILE A 102 -7.11 4.01 9.65
N ILE A 103 -6.41 3.83 8.52
CA ILE A 103 -5.02 3.37 8.49
C ILE A 103 -4.10 4.37 9.21
N GLU A 104 -4.30 5.68 8.99
CA GLU A 104 -3.57 6.72 9.71
C GLU A 104 -3.82 6.63 11.22
N THR A 105 -5.07 6.43 11.63
CA THR A 105 -5.44 6.26 13.04
C THR A 105 -4.82 5.02 13.67
N LEU A 106 -4.77 3.89 12.94
CA LEU A 106 -4.08 2.68 13.40
C LEU A 106 -2.60 2.97 13.67
N ARG A 107 -1.95 3.72 12.78
CA ARG A 107 -0.54 4.11 12.93
C ARG A 107 -0.31 5.01 14.13
N THR A 108 -1.14 6.05 14.33
CA THR A 108 -1.00 6.95 15.49
C THR A 108 -1.25 6.24 16.81
N LYS A 109 -2.12 5.22 16.83
CA LYS A 109 -2.37 4.34 17.99
C LYS A 109 -1.31 3.24 18.18
N GLY A 110 -0.26 3.19 17.36
CA GLY A 110 0.85 2.24 17.50
C GLY A 110 0.57 0.84 16.95
N PHE A 111 -0.51 0.62 16.20
CA PHE A 111 -0.79 -0.67 15.56
C PHE A 111 0.09 -0.92 14.33
N LEU A 112 0.54 0.15 13.67
CA LEU A 112 1.37 0.09 12.46
C LEU A 112 2.69 0.85 12.67
N PRO A 113 3.78 0.46 12.00
CA PRO A 113 5.04 1.19 12.01
C PRO A 113 4.87 2.62 11.47
N LYS A 114 5.78 3.50 11.92
CA LYS A 114 5.93 4.82 11.31
C LYS A 114 6.36 4.67 9.85
N LEU A 115 5.90 5.60 9.02
CA LEU A 115 6.37 5.65 7.64
C LEU A 115 7.82 6.16 7.62
N PRO A 116 8.67 5.65 6.72
CA PRO A 116 10.00 6.17 6.51
C PRO A 116 9.96 7.56 5.86
N LYS A 117 10.90 8.42 6.25
CA LYS A 117 11.22 9.64 5.51
C LYS A 117 11.87 9.27 4.19
N PHE A 118 11.52 10.00 3.14
CA PHE A 118 12.29 9.90 1.91
C PHE A 118 13.68 10.53 2.12
N ALA A 119 14.73 9.73 1.98
CA ALA A 119 16.09 10.25 1.86
C ALA A 119 16.23 10.87 0.47
N LYS A 120 16.36 12.20 0.40
CA LYS A 120 16.63 12.92 -0.84
C LYS A 120 18.03 12.63 -1.35
#